data_AF-A0AAF0UEC2-F1
#
_entry.id   AF-A0AAF0UEC2-F1
#
_cell.length_a   1.000
_cell.length_b   1.000
_cell.length_c   1.000
_cell.angle_alpha   90.00
_cell.angle_beta   90.00
_cell.angle_gamma   90.00
#
_symmetry.space_group_name_H-M   'P 1'
#
loop_
_entity.id
_entity.type
_entity.pdbx_description
1 polymer ?
#
loop_
_entity_poly.entity_id
_entity_poly.type
_entity_poly.pdbx_seq_one_letter_code
_entity_poly.pdbx_strand_id
1 'polypeptide(L)'
;MMKWWWKFVSPEGSLWKEVIIEKYGMEDKWMTEVVTNPYNCSVWRSIRNLWQLVKEKTSCKVGNGEKVAFWNDIWCGQEALKHVFPVLHSLSQGQEATVAVMDRTRVEPVSKKGPK
;
A
#
# COMPACT_ATOMS: atom_id res chain seq x y z
N MET A 1 -12.15 -1.24 -19.01
CA MET A 1 -10.97 -1.98 -18.52
C MET A 1 -10.67 -1.64 -17.06
N MET A 2 -10.56 -0.35 -16.69
CA MET A 2 -10.18 0.06 -15.32
C MET A 2 -11.11 -0.42 -14.19
N LYS A 3 -12.42 -0.57 -14.46
CA LYS A 3 -13.38 -1.10 -13.47
C LYS A 3 -13.01 -2.47 -12.92
N TRP A 4 -12.46 -3.36 -13.77
CA TRP A 4 -12.05 -4.70 -13.36
C TRP A 4 -10.80 -4.68 -12.49
N TRP A 5 -9.89 -3.75 -12.75
CA TRP A 5 -8.74 -3.53 -11.87
C TRP A 5 -9.19 -3.04 -10.49
N TRP A 6 -10.08 -2.06 -10.42
CA TRP A 6 -10.62 -1.60 -9.14
C TRP A 6 -11.32 -2.71 -8.36
N LYS A 7 -12.06 -3.59 -9.04
CA LYS A 7 -12.65 -4.79 -8.43
C LYS A 7 -11.60 -5.76 -7.86
N PHE A 8 -10.45 -5.88 -8.51
CA PHE A 8 -9.36 -6.75 -8.05
C PHE A 8 -8.67 -6.17 -6.80
N VAL A 9 -8.45 -4.86 -6.79
CA VAL A 9 -7.83 -4.12 -5.69
C VAL A 9 -8.74 -4.04 -4.47
N SER A 10 -10.06 -4.00 -4.68
CA SER A 10 -11.01 -3.94 -3.58
C SER A 10 -10.82 -5.09 -2.57
N PRO A 11 -11.00 -4.82 -1.26
CA PRO A 11 -10.84 -5.81 -0.20
C PRO A 11 -11.96 -6.85 -0.15
N GLU A 12 -12.99 -6.71 -0.98
CA GLU A 12 -14.04 -7.71 -1.13
C GLU A 12 -13.42 -8.98 -1.73
N GLY A 13 -13.27 -10.02 -0.89
CA GLY A 13 -12.81 -11.36 -1.27
C GLY A 13 -13.80 -12.03 -2.22
N SER A 14 -13.83 -11.58 -3.47
CA SER A 14 -14.66 -12.18 -4.51
C SER A 14 -13.97 -13.43 -5.05
N LEU A 15 -14.70 -14.52 -5.22
CA LEU A 15 -14.23 -15.73 -5.91
C LEU A 15 -13.57 -15.42 -7.26
N TRP A 16 -14.02 -14.39 -7.94
CA TRP A 16 -13.40 -13.93 -9.18
C TRP A 16 -11.94 -13.49 -8.99
N LYS A 17 -11.63 -12.78 -7.89
CA LYS A 17 -10.26 -12.36 -7.56
C LYS A 17 -9.37 -13.59 -7.30
N GLU A 18 -9.88 -14.58 -6.57
CA GLU A 18 -9.16 -15.83 -6.31
C GLU A 18 -8.86 -16.59 -7.61
N VAL A 19 -9.83 -16.73 -8.50
CA VAL A 19 -9.63 -17.34 -9.83
C VAL A 19 -8.55 -16.63 -10.64
N ILE A 20 -8.51 -15.29 -10.57
CA ILE A 20 -7.50 -14.50 -11.26
C ILE A 20 -6.11 -14.72 -10.64
N ILE A 21 -6.00 -14.73 -9.31
CA ILE A 21 -4.74 -14.99 -8.60
C ILE A 21 -4.25 -16.41 -8.90
N GLU A 22 -5.12 -17.42 -8.81
CA GLU A 22 -4.76 -18.81 -9.08
C GLU A 22 -4.30 -19.01 -10.52
N LYS A 23 -4.93 -18.31 -11.48
CA LYS A 23 -4.59 -18.43 -12.90
C LYS A 23 -3.31 -17.72 -13.30
N TYR A 24 -2.99 -16.58 -12.68
CA TYR A 24 -1.93 -15.69 -13.14
C TYR A 24 -0.85 -15.38 -12.09
N GLY A 25 -0.94 -15.93 -10.89
CA GLY A 25 -0.03 -15.60 -9.77
C GLY A 25 -0.26 -14.21 -9.20
N MET A 26 0.37 -13.92 -8.06
CA MET A 26 0.31 -12.62 -7.39
C MET A 26 1.72 -12.07 -7.24
N GLU A 27 2.01 -10.95 -7.92
CA GLU A 27 3.33 -10.30 -7.88
C GLU A 27 3.41 -9.32 -6.72
N ASP A 28 2.37 -8.49 -6.55
CA ASP A 28 2.28 -7.51 -5.48
C ASP A 28 0.85 -7.43 -4.94
N LYS A 29 0.62 -6.54 -3.95
CA LYS A 29 -0.69 -6.33 -3.33
C LYS A 29 -1.76 -5.83 -4.31
N TRP A 30 -1.37 -5.27 -5.45
CA TRP A 30 -2.22 -4.54 -6.37
C TRP A 30 -2.37 -5.24 -7.73
N MET A 31 -1.53 -6.23 -8.07
CA MET A 31 -1.44 -6.82 -9.40
C MET A 31 -0.92 -8.28 -9.41
N THR A 32 -1.32 -9.01 -10.45
CA THR A 32 -0.81 -10.36 -10.76
C THR A 32 0.56 -10.32 -11.44
N GLU A 33 1.19 -11.48 -11.60
CA GLU A 33 2.41 -11.60 -12.40
C GLU A 33 2.16 -11.27 -13.88
N VAL A 34 3.27 -11.10 -14.63
CA VAL A 34 3.22 -10.83 -16.07
C VAL A 34 2.61 -12.03 -16.79
N VAL A 35 1.58 -11.78 -17.59
CA VAL A 35 0.94 -12.81 -18.40
C VAL A 35 1.82 -13.13 -19.62
N THR A 36 2.60 -14.21 -19.53
CA THR A 36 3.54 -14.65 -20.58
C THR A 36 2.90 -15.52 -21.66
N ASN A 37 1.67 -16.01 -21.45
CA ASN A 37 1.04 -16.95 -22.38
C ASN A 37 0.63 -16.26 -23.71
N PRO A 38 1.21 -16.66 -24.86
CA PRO A 38 1.00 -15.99 -26.14
C PRO A 38 -0.38 -16.24 -26.76
N TYR A 39 -1.06 -17.34 -26.40
CA TYR A 39 -2.29 -17.78 -27.06
C TYR A 39 -3.56 -17.11 -26.54
N ASN A 40 -3.48 -16.42 -25.40
CA ASN A 40 -4.66 -15.91 -24.72
C ASN A 40 -4.72 -14.38 -24.77
N CYS A 41 -5.56 -13.85 -25.66
CA CYS A 41 -5.99 -12.45 -25.66
C CYS A 41 -7.06 -12.23 -24.57
N SER A 42 -6.66 -12.33 -23.29
CA SER A 42 -7.58 -12.10 -22.17
C SER A 42 -7.68 -10.61 -21.83
N VAL A 43 -8.85 -10.16 -21.39
CA VAL A 43 -9.05 -8.79 -20.84
C VAL A 43 -8.06 -8.51 -19.71
N TRP A 44 -7.73 -9.54 -18.92
CA TRP A 44 -6.75 -9.45 -17.84
C TRP A 44 -5.34 -9.14 -18.34
N ARG A 45 -4.90 -9.74 -19.47
CA ARG A 45 -3.61 -9.43 -20.10
C ARG A 45 -3.50 -7.95 -20.46
N SER A 46 -4.54 -7.36 -21.03
CA SER A 46 -4.55 -5.92 -21.35
C SER A 46 -4.47 -5.05 -20.09
N ILE A 47 -5.20 -5.42 -19.03
CA ILE A 47 -5.13 -4.72 -17.73
C ILE A 47 -3.71 -4.81 -17.16
N ARG A 48 -3.13 -6.02 -17.16
CA ARG A 48 -1.77 -6.27 -16.63
C ARG A 48 -0.70 -5.53 -17.42
N ASN A 49 -0.83 -5.43 -18.75
CA ASN A 49 0.12 -4.70 -19.58
C ASN A 49 0.04 -3.18 -19.33
N LEU A 50 -1.14 -2.65 -19.07
CA LEU A 50 -1.34 -1.23 -18.74
C LEU A 50 -0.91 -0.88 -17.31
N TRP A 51 -0.68 -1.87 -16.44
CA TRP A 51 -0.39 -1.66 -15.02
C TRP A 51 0.82 -0.75 -14.79
N GLN A 52 1.93 -0.94 -15.51
CA GLN A 52 3.15 -0.14 -15.30
C GLN A 52 2.88 1.36 -15.51
N LEU A 53 2.19 1.70 -16.60
CA LEU A 53 1.80 3.07 -16.91
C LEU A 53 0.83 3.65 -15.86
N VAL A 54 -0.12 2.84 -15.39
CA VAL A 54 -1.08 3.26 -14.35
C VAL A 54 -0.38 3.48 -13.02
N LYS A 55 0.53 2.57 -12.63
CA LYS A 55 1.29 2.62 -11.39
C LYS A 55 2.12 3.90 -11.30
N GLU A 56 2.79 4.27 -12.39
CA GLU A 56 3.59 5.50 -12.48
C GLU A 56 2.74 6.77 -12.42
N LYS A 57 1.51 6.74 -12.95
CA LYS A 57 0.64 7.91 -13.06
C LYS A 57 -0.42 8.03 -11.97
N THR A 58 -0.44 7.12 -11.00
CA THR A 58 -1.45 7.10 -9.94
C THR A 58 -0.80 7.36 -8.59
N SER A 59 -1.37 8.28 -7.83
CA SER A 59 -1.02 8.52 -6.44
C SER A 59 -2.18 8.14 -5.52
N CYS A 60 -1.90 7.52 -4.38
CA CYS A 60 -2.91 7.26 -3.35
C CYS A 60 -2.98 8.44 -2.38
N LYS A 61 -4.19 8.93 -2.10
CA LYS A 61 -4.42 9.88 -1.00
C LYS A 61 -4.85 9.09 0.23
N VAL A 62 -4.13 9.24 1.33
CA VAL A 62 -4.52 8.64 2.61
C VAL A 62 -5.85 9.26 3.06
N GLY A 63 -6.82 8.39 3.35
CA GLY A 63 -8.12 8.76 3.90
C GLY A 63 -8.05 8.90 5.42
N ASN A 64 -8.86 8.13 6.15
CA ASN A 64 -8.87 8.13 7.61
C ASN A 64 -7.63 7.49 8.26
N GLY A 65 -6.72 6.90 7.47
CA GLY A 65 -5.45 6.36 7.94
C GLY A 65 -5.53 5.06 8.75
N GLU A 66 -6.71 4.45 8.91
CA GLU A 66 -6.88 3.27 9.79
C GLU A 66 -6.24 2.00 9.23
N LYS A 67 -6.03 1.94 7.91
CA LYS A 67 -5.46 0.79 7.20
C LYS A 67 -4.07 1.07 6.61
N VAL A 68 -3.46 2.19 7.00
CA VAL A 68 -2.14 2.61 6.50
C VAL A 68 -1.16 2.54 7.66
N ALA A 69 -0.17 1.67 7.58
CA ALA A 69 0.86 1.51 8.60
C ALA A 69 1.87 2.65 8.50
N PHE A 70 2.02 3.43 9.57
CA PHE A 70 2.79 4.67 9.51
C PHE A 70 4.26 4.43 9.18
N TRP A 71 4.90 3.41 9.76
CA TRP A 71 6.31 3.14 9.53
C TRP A 71 6.59 2.14 8.40
N ASN A 72 5.65 1.24 8.18
CA ASN A 72 5.83 0.06 7.34
C ASN A 72 5.34 0.26 5.89
N ASP A 73 4.36 1.13 5.66
CA ASP A 73 3.90 1.42 4.30
C ASP A 73 4.79 2.44 3.58
N ILE A 74 4.86 2.32 2.26
CA ILE A 74 5.53 3.29 1.39
C ILE A 74 4.65 4.54 1.28
N TRP A 75 5.21 5.69 1.65
CA TRP A 75 4.48 6.97 1.64
C TRP A 75 4.57 7.66 0.29
N CYS A 76 5.75 8.21 0.01
CA CYS A 76 6.06 8.99 -1.17
C CYS A 76 7.44 8.57 -1.67
N GLY A 77 7.55 8.23 -2.95
CA GLY A 77 8.77 7.65 -3.51
C GLY A 77 8.71 6.12 -3.49
N GLN A 78 9.83 5.47 -3.15
CA GLN A 78 9.99 4.02 -3.29
C GLN A 78 10.23 3.29 -1.96
N GLU A 79 10.25 4.00 -0.83
CA GLU A 79 10.65 3.43 0.46
C GLU A 79 9.68 3.76 1.60
N ALA A 80 9.60 2.85 2.58
CA ALA A 80 8.85 3.05 3.81
C ALA A 80 9.64 3.91 4.81
N LEU A 81 8.95 4.66 5.68
CA LEU A 81 9.60 5.60 6.61
C LEU A 81 10.60 4.92 7.55
N LYS A 82 10.40 3.65 7.92
CA LYS A 82 11.36 2.90 8.75
C LYS A 82 12.74 2.74 8.12
N HIS A 83 12.83 2.72 6.79
CA HIS A 83 14.09 2.59 6.07
C HIS A 83 14.78 3.94 5.90
N VAL A 84 14.00 5.00 5.69
CA VAL A 84 14.51 6.36 5.57
C VAL A 84 14.96 6.91 6.93
N PHE A 85 14.26 6.55 8.01
CA PHE A 85 14.52 7.04 9.37
C PHE A 85 14.61 5.89 10.40
N PRO A 86 15.62 5.00 10.30
CA PRO A 86 15.71 3.81 11.14
C PRO A 86 15.89 4.13 12.63
N VAL A 87 16.63 5.20 12.96
CA VAL A 87 16.81 5.64 14.34
C VAL A 87 15.50 6.14 14.94
N LEU A 88 14.76 6.99 14.22
CA LEU A 88 13.47 7.51 14.68
C LEU A 88 12.44 6.39 14.83
N HIS A 89 12.44 5.42 13.92
CA HIS A 89 11.61 4.22 14.03
C HIS A 89 11.91 3.45 15.32
N SER A 90 13.20 3.24 15.65
CA SER A 90 13.59 2.50 16.86
C SER A 90 13.16 3.21 18.15
N LEU A 91 13.12 4.54 18.15
CA LEU A 91 12.72 5.37 19.29
C LEU A 91 11.20 5.60 19.39
N SER A 92 10.46 5.34 18.31
CA SER A 92 9.00 5.50 18.28
C SER A 92 8.31 4.40 19.08
N GLN A 93 7.35 4.78 19.93
CA GLN A 93 6.53 3.81 20.68
C GLN A 93 5.48 3.09 19.83
N GLY A 94 5.20 3.58 18.62
CA GLY A 94 4.18 3.02 17.73
C GLY A 94 4.76 2.51 16.41
N GLN A 95 5.80 1.66 16.46
CA GLN A 95 6.43 1.07 15.25
C GLN A 95 5.42 0.40 14.31
N GLU A 96 4.41 -0.26 14.88
CA GLU A 96 3.34 -0.93 14.13
C GLU A 96 2.03 -0.13 14.07
N ALA A 97 2.06 1.14 14.48
CA ALA A 97 0.85 1.96 14.52
C ALA A 97 0.39 2.39 13.12
N THR A 98 -0.92 2.57 12.98
CA THR A 98 -1.49 3.14 11.76
C THR A 98 -1.42 4.67 11.78
N VAL A 99 -1.58 5.29 10.61
CA VAL A 99 -1.63 6.76 10.48
C VAL A 99 -2.72 7.36 11.37
N ALA A 100 -3.88 6.71 11.46
CA ALA A 100 -4.96 7.14 12.34
C ALA A 100 -4.54 7.19 13.82
N VAL A 101 -3.75 6.21 14.27
CA VAL A 101 -3.27 6.14 15.66
C VAL A 101 -2.20 7.19 15.92
N MET A 102 -1.27 7.35 14.97
CA MET A 102 -0.19 8.35 15.05
C MET A 102 -0.70 9.79 15.06
N ASP A 103 -1.71 10.10 14.26
CA ASP A 103 -2.32 11.44 14.22
C ASP A 103 -3.00 11.80 15.54
N ARG A 104 -3.65 10.82 16.19
CA ARG A 104 -4.32 11.00 17.50
C ARG A 104 -3.33 11.17 18.66
N THR A 105 -2.09 10.71 18.52
CA THR A 105 -1.07 10.73 19.58
C THR A 105 -0.20 11.98 19.56
N ARG A 106 -0.66 13.10 18.97
CA ARG A 106 0.06 14.39 18.95
C ARG A 106 0.78 14.62 20.29
N VAL A 107 2.11 14.53 20.23
CA VAL A 107 2.98 14.62 21.38
C VAL A 107 2.84 16.02 21.98
N GLU A 108 2.25 16.11 23.16
CA GLU A 108 2.33 17.30 24.01
C GLU A 108 3.81 17.63 24.24
N PRO A 109 4.26 18.88 24.04
CA PRO A 109 5.65 19.23 24.25
C PRO A 109 6.02 18.95 25.71
N VAL A 110 7.08 18.17 25.93
CA VAL A 110 7.63 17.90 27.25
C VAL A 110 7.94 19.24 27.93
N SER A 111 7.08 19.61 28.88
CA SER A 111 7.29 20.77 29.74
C SER A 111 8.55 20.52 30.56
N LYS A 112 9.65 21.16 30.18
CA LYS A 112 10.86 21.22 31.02
C LYS A 112 10.54 22.08 32.24
N LYS A 113 10.05 21.48 33.32
CA LYS A 113 10.13 22.09 34.66
C LYS A 113 11.57 21.98 35.16
N GLY A 114 12.34 23.05 35.01
CA GLY A 114 13.61 23.23 35.72
C GLY A 114 13.36 23.40 37.23
N PRO A 115 14.29 22.96 38.10
CA PRO A 115 14.14 23.08 39.53
C PRO A 115 14.30 24.55 39.98
N LYS A 116 13.61 24.87 41.09
CA LYS A 116 13.51 26.19 41.73
C LYS A 116 14.86 26.75 42.17
#